data_AF-A0AAP0WMM0-F1
#
_entry.id   AF-A0AAP0WMM0-F1
#
_cell.length_a   1.000
_cell.length_b   1.000
_cell.length_c   1.000
_cell.angle_alpha   90.00
_cell.angle_beta   90.00
_cell.angle_gamma   90.00
#
_symmetry.space_group_name_H-M   'P 1'
#
loop_
_entity.id
_entity.type
_entity.pdbx_description
1 polymer ?
#
loop_
_entity_poly.entity_id
_entity_poly.type
_entity_poly.pdbx_seq_one_letter_code
_entity_poly.pdbx_strand_id
1 'polypeptide(L)'
;MLSLPNRPASAVTCFETALHANRQCFILFACLYCLTGIERFIRDFPPAHYTFKIESFNVLSNTEEFERYETGDFEAGGYKWRLSLYPNGNKKRNGHRYISLYLAISEPDTLPLGWEVNVDFKLFVYDQIRDKYLTIQDLDGGVKRFHRLRTEWGFARLISLESFNDASNGYLVDDSCIFGAEVFVIKCTGKWECLTMLKQPVGNTCTLKIQNFSAQLDTSYHYSNVFIVGERKWYLLVYPKGYSSATGEALSLYLELVDWGSLPSKRKLYAEYKFRIKDQVHMNHYERTGKNWFSASSDWGYSNFITLSDLNQASKGFIKNDALIVEGEITVMSMIKVSS
;
A
#
# COMPACT_ATOMS: atom_id res chain seq x y z
N MET A 1 0.03 64.72 -59.29
CA MET A 1 -1.30 65.12 -58.80
C MET A 1 -2.15 63.85 -58.80
N LEU A 2 -2.80 63.54 -57.67
CA LEU A 2 -3.67 62.37 -57.35
C LEU A 2 -2.91 61.04 -57.13
N SER A 3 -2.57 60.60 -55.91
CA SER A 3 -3.34 60.21 -54.70
C SER A 3 -3.97 58.80 -54.76
N LEU A 4 -3.51 57.92 -53.86
CA LEU A 4 -3.95 56.54 -53.56
C LEU A 4 -5.47 56.41 -53.33
N PRO A 5 -5.99 55.16 -53.27
CA PRO A 5 -6.30 54.69 -51.92
C PRO A 5 -5.81 53.27 -51.60
N ASN A 6 -5.52 53.12 -50.30
CA ASN A 6 -5.05 51.94 -49.58
C ASN A 6 -5.98 50.72 -49.69
N ARG A 7 -5.37 49.53 -49.73
CA ARG A 7 -5.92 48.32 -49.08
C ARG A 7 -4.82 47.60 -48.29
N PRO A 8 -5.08 47.24 -47.02
CA PRO A 8 -4.08 46.66 -46.12
C PRO A 8 -4.02 45.13 -46.22
N ALA A 9 -2.93 44.60 -45.67
CA ALA A 9 -2.59 43.19 -45.54
C ALA A 9 -3.75 42.35 -44.97
N SER A 10 -4.15 41.32 -45.71
CA SER A 10 -5.04 40.25 -45.26
C SER A 10 -4.26 38.94 -45.18
N ALA A 11 -3.48 38.81 -44.14
CA ALA A 11 -3.04 37.54 -43.59
C ALA A 11 -2.66 37.81 -42.13
N VAL A 12 -3.08 36.93 -41.23
CA VAL A 12 -2.85 37.02 -39.78
C VAL A 12 -3.83 37.95 -39.04
N THR A 13 -5.10 37.54 -38.95
CA THR A 13 -6.00 37.67 -37.77
C THR A 13 -7.40 37.18 -38.13
N CYS A 14 -7.55 35.88 -38.36
CA CYS A 14 -8.87 35.21 -38.45
C CYS A 14 -8.84 33.82 -37.78
N PHE A 15 -8.00 33.64 -36.77
CA PHE A 15 -7.92 32.37 -36.03
C PHE A 15 -7.97 32.51 -34.50
N GLU A 16 -8.26 33.70 -33.96
CA GLU A 16 -8.32 33.90 -32.50
C GLU A 16 -9.65 34.45 -31.95
N THR A 17 -10.65 34.73 -32.79
CA THR A 17 -11.94 35.28 -32.33
C THR A 17 -13.14 34.35 -32.47
N ALA A 18 -12.94 33.06 -32.76
CA ALA A 18 -13.99 32.04 -32.70
C ALA A 18 -13.82 31.03 -31.55
N LEU A 19 -12.75 31.13 -30.73
CA LEU A 19 -12.56 30.30 -29.54
C LEU A 19 -13.23 30.87 -28.28
N HIS A 20 -13.76 32.09 -28.35
CA HIS A 20 -14.32 32.79 -27.18
C HIS A 20 -15.86 32.71 -27.06
N ALA A 21 -16.56 32.25 -28.10
CA ALA A 21 -18.02 32.12 -28.09
C ALA A 21 -18.54 30.76 -27.60
N ASN A 22 -17.66 29.79 -27.32
CA ASN A 22 -18.05 28.42 -26.97
C ASN A 22 -17.66 27.99 -25.55
N ARG A 23 -17.15 28.91 -24.71
CA ARG A 23 -16.84 28.60 -23.29
C ARG A 23 -17.98 28.89 -22.33
N GLN A 24 -18.93 29.77 -22.67
CA GLN A 24 -20.10 30.01 -21.82
C GLN A 24 -21.20 28.95 -21.96
N CYS A 25 -21.30 28.24 -23.10
CA CYS A 25 -22.30 27.18 -23.27
C CYS A 25 -21.88 25.86 -22.60
N PHE A 26 -20.58 25.53 -22.58
CA PHE A 26 -20.08 24.35 -21.86
C PHE A 26 -20.06 24.52 -20.34
N ILE A 27 -19.94 25.76 -19.83
CA ILE A 27 -19.99 26.03 -18.38
C ILE A 27 -21.44 26.03 -17.88
N LEU A 28 -22.44 26.31 -18.71
CA LEU A 28 -23.86 26.22 -18.35
C LEU A 28 -24.40 24.77 -18.34
N PHE A 29 -23.82 23.85 -19.12
CA PHE A 29 -24.14 22.41 -19.01
C PHE A 29 -23.49 21.74 -17.80
N ALA A 30 -22.37 22.28 -17.32
CA ALA A 30 -21.70 21.80 -16.10
C ALA A 30 -22.32 22.33 -14.79
N CYS A 31 -23.26 23.30 -14.85
CA CYS A 31 -23.77 24.01 -13.68
C CYS A 31 -25.14 23.54 -13.17
N LEU A 32 -25.54 22.29 -13.44
CA LEU A 32 -26.67 21.64 -12.74
C LEU A 32 -26.35 20.24 -12.17
N TYR A 33 -25.16 19.67 -12.45
CA TYR A 33 -24.76 18.35 -11.93
C TYR A 33 -23.90 18.42 -10.66
N CYS A 34 -23.46 19.60 -10.23
CA CYS A 34 -22.58 19.77 -9.08
C CYS A 34 -23.33 19.96 -7.74
N LEU A 35 -24.37 19.15 -7.49
CA LEU A 35 -25.09 19.14 -6.20
C LEU A 35 -25.28 17.74 -5.59
N THR A 36 -24.92 16.68 -6.31
CA THR A 36 -24.89 15.32 -5.76
C THR A 36 -23.67 14.62 -6.32
N GLY A 37 -22.80 14.08 -5.47
CA GLY A 37 -21.59 13.35 -5.82
C GLY A 37 -21.84 12.02 -6.57
N ILE A 38 -22.75 11.99 -7.54
CA ILE A 38 -23.28 10.80 -8.22
C ILE A 38 -22.97 10.91 -9.71
N GLU A 39 -22.35 9.88 -10.26
CA GLU A 39 -22.08 9.74 -11.69
C GLU A 39 -23.14 8.86 -12.36
N ARG A 40 -23.53 9.23 -13.59
CA ARG A 40 -24.50 8.51 -14.40
C ARG A 40 -23.98 8.39 -15.83
N PHE A 41 -23.91 7.18 -16.35
CA PHE A 41 -23.48 6.93 -17.72
C PHE A 41 -24.14 5.68 -18.28
N ILE A 42 -24.16 5.57 -19.61
CA ILE A 42 -24.74 4.43 -20.34
C ILE A 42 -23.60 3.50 -20.77
N ARG A 43 -23.83 2.20 -20.72
CA ARG A 43 -22.90 1.17 -21.22
C ARG A 43 -23.62 0.02 -21.92
N ASP A 44 -22.85 -0.83 -22.59
CA ASP A 44 -23.36 -1.85 -23.52
C ASP A 44 -23.48 -3.25 -22.93
N PHE A 45 -22.92 -3.49 -21.75
CA PHE A 45 -22.85 -4.82 -21.14
C PHE A 45 -23.60 -4.85 -19.80
N PRO A 46 -24.13 -6.02 -19.38
CA PRO A 46 -24.89 -6.15 -18.15
C PRO A 46 -24.04 -6.02 -16.87
N PRO A 47 -24.67 -5.87 -15.70
CA PRO A 47 -23.99 -5.94 -14.41
C PRO A 47 -23.33 -7.30 -14.17
N ALA A 48 -22.11 -7.27 -13.63
CA ALA A 48 -21.31 -8.46 -13.38
C ALA A 48 -21.88 -9.42 -12.33
N HIS A 49 -22.65 -8.93 -11.34
CA HIS A 49 -22.99 -9.74 -10.16
C HIS A 49 -24.47 -10.11 -10.05
N TYR A 50 -25.39 -9.19 -10.34
CA TYR A 50 -26.81 -9.46 -10.15
C TYR A 50 -27.70 -8.66 -11.09
N THR A 51 -28.77 -9.30 -11.55
CA THR A 51 -29.86 -8.69 -12.32
C THR A 51 -31.17 -9.33 -11.88
N PHE A 52 -32.21 -8.52 -11.70
CA PHE A 52 -33.55 -9.02 -11.46
C PHE A 52 -34.55 -8.29 -12.33
N LYS A 53 -35.50 -9.05 -12.88
CA LYS A 53 -36.61 -8.56 -13.70
C LYS A 53 -37.87 -8.52 -12.83
N ILE A 54 -38.64 -7.45 -12.99
CA ILE A 54 -40.00 -7.34 -12.48
C ILE A 54 -40.92 -7.43 -13.69
N GLU A 55 -41.93 -8.27 -13.56
CA GLU A 55 -43.05 -8.34 -14.49
C GLU A 55 -44.29 -7.82 -13.76
N SER A 56 -45.21 -7.21 -14.52
CA SER A 56 -46.39 -6.54 -13.95
C SER A 56 -46.04 -5.44 -12.93
N PHE A 57 -45.09 -4.57 -13.27
CA PHE A 57 -44.58 -3.52 -12.39
C PHE A 57 -45.69 -2.61 -11.84
N ASN A 58 -46.71 -2.31 -12.64
CA ASN A 58 -47.84 -1.48 -12.22
C ASN A 58 -48.64 -2.10 -11.08
N VAL A 59 -48.69 -3.43 -10.96
CA VAL A 59 -49.33 -4.09 -9.81
C VAL A 59 -48.50 -3.85 -8.55
N LEU A 60 -47.18 -3.98 -8.65
CA LEU A 60 -46.24 -3.73 -7.56
C LEU A 60 -46.29 -2.27 -7.09
N SER A 61 -46.34 -1.31 -8.03
CA SER A 61 -46.30 0.11 -7.72
C SER A 61 -47.64 0.66 -7.19
N ASN A 62 -48.79 0.07 -7.56
CA ASN A 62 -50.10 0.55 -7.10
C ASN A 62 -50.57 -0.07 -5.78
N THR A 63 -49.78 -0.96 -5.16
CA THR A 63 -50.14 -1.58 -3.88
C THR A 63 -49.89 -0.59 -2.73
N GLU A 64 -50.96 -0.07 -2.12
CA GLU A 64 -50.89 1.03 -1.12
C GLU A 64 -50.10 0.71 0.15
N GLU A 65 -50.09 -0.55 0.59
CA GLU A 65 -49.38 -1.01 1.80
C GLU A 65 -47.91 -1.37 1.53
N PHE A 66 -47.50 -1.40 0.25
CA PHE A 66 -46.19 -1.90 -0.15
C PHE A 66 -45.15 -0.78 -0.26
N GLU A 67 -44.27 -0.66 0.76
CA GLU A 67 -43.21 0.36 0.75
C GLU A 67 -42.03 -0.02 -0.16
N ARG A 68 -41.60 -1.29 -0.12
CA ARG A 68 -40.41 -1.77 -0.81
C ARG A 68 -40.45 -3.27 -1.10
N TYR A 69 -39.74 -3.66 -2.16
CA TYR A 69 -39.42 -5.05 -2.49
C TYR A 69 -37.97 -5.35 -2.11
N GLU A 70 -37.74 -6.51 -1.48
CA GLU A 70 -36.39 -7.04 -1.27
C GLU A 70 -36.18 -8.27 -2.16
N THR A 71 -35.07 -8.29 -2.89
CA THR A 71 -34.72 -9.44 -3.74
C THR A 71 -34.25 -10.63 -2.91
N GLY A 72 -34.15 -11.80 -3.56
CA GLY A 72 -33.33 -12.89 -3.04
C GLY A 72 -31.85 -12.49 -2.94
N ASP A 73 -31.10 -13.30 -2.19
CA ASP A 73 -29.68 -13.07 -1.97
C ASP A 73 -28.83 -13.42 -3.21
N PHE A 74 -27.76 -12.67 -3.41
CA PHE A 74 -26.70 -12.98 -4.37
C PHE A 74 -25.32 -12.78 -3.73
N GLU A 75 -24.31 -13.48 -4.24
CA GLU A 75 -22.97 -13.48 -3.66
C GLU A 75 -22.00 -12.64 -4.48
N ALA A 76 -21.24 -11.78 -3.79
CA ALA A 76 -20.16 -11.00 -4.38
C ALA A 76 -19.10 -10.69 -3.32
N GLY A 77 -17.82 -10.82 -3.67
CA GLY A 77 -16.70 -10.52 -2.76
C GLY A 77 -16.64 -11.35 -1.47
N GLY A 78 -17.33 -12.50 -1.42
CA GLY A 78 -17.42 -13.38 -0.24
C GLY A 78 -18.52 -13.01 0.76
N TYR A 79 -19.46 -12.13 0.38
CA TYR A 79 -20.60 -11.74 1.18
C TYR A 79 -21.90 -11.94 0.40
N LYS A 80 -23.00 -12.15 1.13
CA LYS A 80 -24.35 -12.17 0.58
C LYS A 80 -24.95 -10.77 0.58
N TRP A 81 -25.58 -10.42 -0.52
CA TRP A 81 -26.18 -9.12 -0.76
C TRP A 81 -27.61 -9.30 -1.25
N ARG A 82 -28.43 -8.26 -1.09
CA ARG A 82 -29.76 -8.14 -1.70
C ARG A 82 -30.00 -6.71 -2.15
N LEU A 83 -30.99 -6.54 -3.03
CA LEU A 83 -31.45 -5.23 -3.44
C LEU A 83 -32.77 -4.87 -2.78
N SER A 84 -32.83 -3.66 -2.22
CA SER A 84 -34.05 -3.05 -1.68
C SER A 84 -34.58 -2.02 -2.69
N LEU A 85 -35.65 -2.36 -3.40
CA LEU A 85 -36.30 -1.50 -4.38
C LEU A 85 -37.51 -0.80 -3.76
N TYR A 86 -37.60 0.52 -3.95
CA TYR A 86 -38.79 1.31 -3.61
C TYR A 86 -39.40 1.84 -4.92
N PRO A 87 -40.44 1.18 -5.46
CA PRO A 87 -41.04 1.54 -6.75
C PRO A 87 -41.56 2.98 -6.80
N ASN A 88 -42.10 3.49 -5.67
CA ASN A 88 -42.60 4.87 -5.53
C ASN A 88 -41.65 5.78 -4.73
N GLY A 89 -40.42 5.31 -4.52
CA GLY A 89 -39.37 6.04 -3.85
C GLY A 89 -39.40 5.95 -2.33
N ASN A 90 -38.21 6.02 -1.74
CA ASN A 90 -38.01 6.03 -0.30
C ASN A 90 -38.32 7.43 0.26
N LYS A 91 -39.55 7.62 0.73
CA LYS A 91 -40.04 8.88 1.29
C LYS A 91 -39.19 9.37 2.45
N LYS A 92 -38.67 8.45 3.30
CA LYS A 92 -37.81 8.77 4.45
C LYS A 92 -36.45 9.35 4.05
N ARG A 93 -36.01 9.14 2.79
CA ARG A 93 -34.74 9.64 2.25
C ARG A 93 -34.93 10.63 1.11
N ASN A 94 -36.05 11.36 1.09
CA ASN A 94 -36.38 12.36 0.06
C ASN A 94 -36.43 11.78 -1.38
N GLY A 95 -36.76 10.49 -1.52
CA GLY A 95 -36.91 9.81 -2.81
C GLY A 95 -38.26 10.03 -3.49
N HIS A 96 -39.07 10.98 -3.01
CA HIS A 96 -40.41 11.22 -3.57
C HIS A 96 -40.32 11.54 -5.08
N ARG A 97 -41.16 10.90 -5.90
CA ARG A 97 -41.15 10.98 -7.38
C ARG A 97 -39.96 10.32 -8.09
N TYR A 98 -39.18 9.50 -7.39
CA TYR A 98 -38.11 8.70 -7.98
C TYR A 98 -38.32 7.24 -7.62
N ILE A 99 -37.81 6.33 -8.44
CA ILE A 99 -37.49 4.99 -7.97
C ILE A 99 -36.25 5.10 -7.08
N SER A 100 -36.25 4.42 -5.94
CA SER A 100 -35.05 4.26 -5.11
C SER A 100 -34.59 2.82 -5.13
N LEU A 101 -33.27 2.62 -5.15
CA LEU A 101 -32.67 1.30 -5.11
C LEU A 101 -31.45 1.32 -4.19
N TYR A 102 -31.36 0.30 -3.36
CA TYR A 102 -30.28 0.15 -2.40
C TYR A 102 -29.69 -1.25 -2.45
N LEU A 103 -28.38 -1.31 -2.21
CA LEU A 103 -27.64 -2.52 -1.91
C LEU A 103 -27.62 -2.70 -0.38
N ALA A 104 -28.08 -3.86 0.08
CA ALA A 104 -28.04 -4.25 1.48
C ALA A 104 -27.22 -5.52 1.66
N ILE A 105 -26.46 -5.60 2.74
CA ILE A 105 -25.83 -6.85 3.16
C ILE A 105 -26.89 -7.77 3.77
N SER A 106 -26.90 -9.02 3.35
CA SER A 106 -27.84 -10.02 3.86
C SER A 106 -27.34 -10.60 5.18
N GLU A 107 -28.27 -10.93 6.08
CA GLU A 107 -27.99 -11.60 7.35
C GLU A 107 -26.86 -10.96 8.18
N PRO A 108 -26.88 -9.63 8.43
CA PRO A 108 -25.79 -8.90 9.10
C PRO A 108 -25.49 -9.40 10.53
N ASP A 109 -26.46 -10.06 11.16
CA ASP A 109 -26.35 -10.63 12.50
C ASP A 109 -25.56 -11.95 12.53
N THR A 110 -25.34 -12.58 11.37
CA THR A 110 -24.49 -13.79 11.25
C THR A 110 -23.00 -13.47 11.14
N LEU A 111 -22.67 -12.21 10.89
CA LEU A 111 -21.30 -11.74 10.73
C LEU A 111 -20.60 -11.54 12.10
N PRO A 112 -19.26 -11.69 12.18
CA PRO A 112 -18.53 -11.54 13.44
C PRO A 112 -18.76 -10.19 14.14
N LEU A 113 -18.68 -10.17 15.46
CA LEU A 113 -18.80 -8.91 16.21
C LEU A 113 -17.74 -7.90 15.74
N GLY A 114 -18.18 -6.68 15.40
CA GLY A 114 -17.30 -5.63 14.89
C GLY A 114 -16.94 -5.76 13.42
N TRP A 115 -17.68 -6.58 12.64
CA TRP A 115 -17.48 -6.69 11.20
C TRP A 115 -17.61 -5.34 10.48
N GLU A 116 -16.78 -5.18 9.46
CA GLU A 116 -16.84 -4.05 8.55
C GLU A 116 -16.49 -4.51 7.15
N VAL A 117 -17.25 -4.04 6.16
CA VAL A 117 -17.02 -4.36 4.75
C VAL A 117 -16.98 -3.06 3.96
N ASN A 118 -15.85 -2.80 3.31
CA ASN A 118 -15.71 -1.66 2.40
C ASN A 118 -16.07 -2.10 0.99
N VAL A 119 -16.95 -1.37 0.32
CA VAL A 119 -17.56 -1.77 -0.94
C VAL A 119 -17.58 -0.60 -1.90
N ASP A 120 -17.06 -0.82 -3.10
CA ASP A 120 -17.42 -0.01 -4.27
C ASP A 120 -18.54 -0.75 -5.02
N PHE A 121 -19.66 -0.06 -5.31
CA PHE A 121 -20.78 -0.68 -6.00
C PHE A 121 -21.42 0.25 -7.03
N LYS A 122 -22.07 -0.38 -8.00
CA LYS A 122 -22.82 0.28 -9.06
C LYS A 122 -24.20 -0.32 -9.14
N LEU A 123 -25.20 0.51 -9.39
CA LEU A 123 -26.60 0.10 -9.60
C LEU A 123 -27.04 0.43 -11.02
N PHE A 124 -27.89 -0.43 -11.58
CA PHE A 124 -28.25 -0.36 -12.99
C PHE A 124 -29.75 -0.37 -13.22
N VAL A 125 -30.17 0.32 -14.29
CA VAL A 125 -31.50 0.22 -14.90
C VAL A 125 -31.31 -0.10 -16.37
N TYR A 126 -31.98 -1.15 -16.86
CA TYR A 126 -31.84 -1.60 -18.24
C TYR A 126 -32.80 -0.84 -19.17
N ASP A 127 -32.26 -0.26 -20.23
CA ASP A 127 -33.00 0.26 -21.37
C ASP A 127 -33.22 -0.89 -22.37
N GLN A 128 -34.45 -1.41 -22.36
CA GLN A 128 -34.88 -2.57 -23.13
C GLN A 128 -35.02 -2.27 -24.63
N ILE A 129 -35.11 -1.00 -25.02
CA ILE A 129 -35.26 -0.59 -26.43
C ILE A 129 -33.90 -0.51 -27.10
N ARG A 130 -32.90 0.06 -26.41
CA ARG A 130 -31.56 0.30 -26.98
C ARG A 130 -30.56 -0.81 -26.66
N ASP A 131 -30.95 -1.78 -25.82
CA ASP A 131 -30.07 -2.80 -25.25
C ASP A 131 -28.85 -2.15 -24.57
N LYS A 132 -29.15 -1.27 -23.60
CA LYS A 132 -28.15 -0.50 -22.86
C LYS A 132 -28.44 -0.46 -21.37
N TYR A 133 -27.42 -0.19 -20.58
CA TYR A 133 -27.52 -0.16 -19.12
C TYR A 133 -27.19 1.25 -18.62
N LEU A 134 -28.19 1.93 -18.08
CA LEU A 134 -27.96 3.12 -17.27
C LEU A 134 -27.26 2.69 -16.00
N THR A 135 -26.05 3.21 -15.79
CA THR A 135 -25.20 2.93 -14.64
C THR A 135 -25.20 4.13 -13.71
N ILE A 136 -25.41 3.87 -12.41
CA ILE A 136 -25.40 4.87 -11.35
C ILE A 136 -24.39 4.45 -10.29
N GLN A 137 -23.44 5.33 -9.98
CA GLN A 137 -22.41 5.13 -8.97
C GLN A 137 -22.06 6.47 -8.29
N ASP A 138 -21.34 6.44 -7.18
CA ASP A 138 -20.76 7.66 -6.61
C ASP A 138 -19.53 8.12 -7.42
N LEU A 139 -19.36 9.44 -7.55
CA LEU A 139 -18.19 10.06 -8.18
C LEU A 139 -16.89 9.56 -7.51
N ASP A 140 -15.88 9.30 -8.32
CA ASP A 140 -14.55 8.75 -7.94
C ASP A 140 -14.57 7.38 -7.25
N GLY A 141 -15.63 6.57 -7.43
CA GLY A 141 -15.71 5.22 -6.84
C GLY A 141 -15.90 5.26 -5.32
N GLY A 142 -16.86 6.09 -4.88
CA GLY A 142 -17.10 6.40 -3.47
C GLY A 142 -17.36 5.17 -2.58
N VAL A 143 -16.28 4.60 -2.03
CA VAL A 143 -16.29 3.41 -1.18
C VAL A 143 -17.25 3.58 0.00
N LYS A 144 -18.17 2.63 0.14
CA LYS A 144 -19.12 2.56 1.24
C LYS A 144 -18.70 1.55 2.28
N ARG A 145 -18.67 1.99 3.53
CA ARG A 145 -18.44 1.15 4.69
C ARG A 145 -19.77 0.60 5.19
N PHE A 146 -19.95 -0.70 5.06
CA PHE A 146 -21.01 -1.46 5.68
C PHE A 146 -20.55 -1.91 7.06
N HIS A 147 -21.42 -1.78 8.06
CA HIS A 147 -21.20 -2.23 9.43
C HIS A 147 -22.54 -2.41 10.14
N ARG A 148 -22.54 -2.90 11.38
CA ARG A 148 -23.76 -3.23 12.13
C ARG A 148 -24.83 -2.12 12.19
N LEU A 149 -24.44 -0.85 12.22
CA LEU A 149 -25.39 0.29 12.27
C LEU A 149 -25.76 0.82 10.88
N ARG A 150 -25.09 0.34 9.83
CA ARG A 150 -25.27 0.79 8.45
C ARG A 150 -25.08 -0.37 7.50
N THR A 151 -26.16 -1.11 7.30
CA THR A 151 -26.21 -2.35 6.50
C THR A 151 -26.70 -2.12 5.07
N GLU A 152 -27.08 -0.89 4.72
CA GLU A 152 -27.67 -0.53 3.43
C GLU A 152 -27.08 0.78 2.90
N TRP A 153 -26.79 0.79 1.59
CA TRP A 153 -26.33 1.95 0.84
C TRP A 153 -26.95 1.97 -0.56
N GLY A 154 -27.20 3.16 -1.11
CA GLY A 154 -27.82 3.27 -2.42
C GLY A 154 -28.34 4.65 -2.73
N PHE A 155 -29.22 4.74 -3.71
CA PHE A 155 -29.67 6.00 -4.28
C PHE A 155 -31.17 6.19 -4.05
N ALA A 156 -31.51 7.14 -3.19
CA ALA A 156 -32.91 7.55 -2.98
C ALA A 156 -33.55 8.13 -4.25
N ARG A 157 -32.73 8.72 -5.11
CA ARG A 157 -33.15 9.32 -6.38
C ARG A 157 -32.46 8.58 -7.52
N LEU A 158 -32.72 7.27 -7.66
CA LEU A 158 -32.06 6.43 -8.68
C LEU A 158 -32.47 6.86 -10.09
N ILE A 159 -33.77 6.94 -10.38
CA ILE A 159 -34.32 7.45 -11.64
C ILE A 159 -35.65 8.11 -11.36
N SER A 160 -35.97 9.23 -12.02
CA SER A 160 -37.27 9.89 -11.81
C SER A 160 -38.39 9.00 -12.35
N LEU A 161 -39.56 9.03 -11.72
CA LEU A 161 -40.74 8.32 -12.22
C LEU A 161 -41.14 8.82 -13.60
N GLU A 162 -40.95 10.11 -13.88
CA GLU A 162 -41.18 10.69 -15.21
C GLU A 162 -40.30 10.04 -16.28
N SER A 163 -38.98 10.00 -16.08
CA SER A 163 -38.07 9.38 -17.05
C SER A 163 -38.24 7.86 -17.14
N PHE A 164 -38.56 7.21 -16.02
CA PHE A 164 -38.79 5.76 -15.98
C PHE A 164 -40.06 5.34 -16.73
N ASN A 165 -41.15 6.09 -16.59
CA ASN A 165 -42.44 5.80 -17.22
C ASN A 165 -42.56 6.32 -18.66
N ASP A 166 -41.65 7.19 -19.10
CA ASP A 166 -41.57 7.61 -20.50
C ASP A 166 -41.11 6.43 -21.37
N ALA A 167 -42.05 5.91 -22.17
CA ALA A 167 -41.84 4.76 -23.04
C ALA A 167 -40.66 4.94 -24.02
N SER A 168 -40.29 6.17 -24.37
CA SER A 168 -39.14 6.43 -25.26
C SER A 168 -37.78 6.14 -24.61
N ASN A 169 -37.73 6.07 -23.27
CA ASN A 169 -36.51 5.78 -22.52
C ASN A 169 -36.27 4.27 -22.32
N GLY A 170 -37.27 3.42 -22.56
CA GLY A 170 -37.11 1.96 -22.60
C GLY A 170 -36.92 1.26 -21.25
N TYR A 171 -37.06 1.96 -20.11
CA TYR A 171 -36.88 1.37 -18.78
C TYR A 171 -38.07 0.51 -18.33
N LEU A 172 -39.27 0.86 -18.76
CA LEU A 172 -40.51 0.10 -18.54
C LEU A 172 -41.12 -0.26 -19.90
N VAL A 173 -41.05 -1.54 -20.27
CA VAL A 173 -41.58 -2.07 -21.55
C VAL A 173 -42.45 -3.27 -21.23
N ASP A 174 -43.65 -3.32 -21.79
CA ASP A 174 -44.64 -4.37 -21.53
C ASP A 174 -44.86 -4.63 -20.02
N ASP A 175 -45.01 -3.53 -19.27
CA ASP A 175 -45.15 -3.53 -17.80
C ASP A 175 -44.02 -4.31 -17.07
N SER A 176 -42.85 -4.40 -17.69
CA SER A 176 -41.68 -5.09 -17.18
C SER A 176 -40.46 -4.17 -17.12
N CYS A 177 -39.64 -4.33 -16.10
CA CYS A 177 -38.42 -3.55 -15.91
C CYS A 177 -37.31 -4.40 -15.29
N ILE A 178 -36.05 -3.99 -15.50
CA ILE A 178 -34.89 -4.75 -15.05
C ILE A 178 -33.90 -3.84 -14.34
N PHE A 179 -33.49 -4.27 -13.15
CA PHE A 179 -32.47 -3.62 -12.33
C PHE A 179 -31.31 -4.57 -12.08
N GLY A 180 -30.16 -4.03 -11.70
CA GLY A 180 -29.05 -4.88 -11.29
C GLY A 180 -27.98 -4.17 -10.49
N ALA A 181 -26.95 -4.92 -10.12
CA ALA A 181 -25.88 -4.47 -9.25
C ALA A 181 -24.52 -5.09 -9.58
N GLU A 182 -23.48 -4.29 -9.34
CA GLU A 182 -22.09 -4.72 -9.30
C GLU A 182 -21.51 -4.36 -7.95
N VAL A 183 -20.80 -5.29 -7.31
CA VAL A 183 -20.31 -5.16 -5.95
C VAL A 183 -18.85 -5.58 -5.90
N PHE A 184 -17.96 -4.66 -5.58
CA PHE A 184 -16.53 -4.88 -5.43
C PHE A 184 -16.13 -4.68 -3.98
N VAL A 185 -15.87 -5.77 -3.28
CA VAL A 185 -15.44 -5.74 -1.87
C VAL A 185 -13.95 -5.42 -1.81
N ILE A 186 -13.63 -4.34 -1.10
CA ILE A 186 -12.26 -3.88 -0.86
C ILE A 186 -11.77 -4.49 0.45
N LYS A 187 -10.91 -5.50 0.34
CA LYS A 187 -10.23 -6.10 1.49
C LYS A 187 -8.99 -5.28 1.83
N CYS A 188 -8.94 -4.73 3.04
CA CYS A 188 -7.76 -4.03 3.56
C CYS A 188 -6.67 -5.03 3.99
N THR A 189 -6.07 -5.75 3.04
CA THR A 189 -4.94 -6.66 3.27
C THR A 189 -3.59 -5.97 3.06
N GLY A 190 -3.53 -4.66 3.30
CA GLY A 190 -2.32 -3.88 3.08
C GLY A 190 -1.17 -4.45 3.90
N LYS A 191 -0.11 -4.92 3.22
CA LYS A 191 1.11 -5.33 3.90
C LYS A 191 1.79 -4.08 4.45
N TRP A 192 2.15 -4.08 5.73
CA TRP A 192 2.90 -3.00 6.33
C TRP A 192 4.30 -3.47 6.75
N GLU A 193 5.22 -2.51 6.82
CA GLU A 193 6.54 -2.73 7.38
C GLU A 193 6.93 -1.58 8.31
N CYS A 194 7.68 -1.93 9.35
CA CYS A 194 8.23 -0.99 10.31
C CYS A 194 9.75 -1.19 10.40
N LEU A 195 10.50 -0.18 9.99
CA LEU A 195 11.94 -0.08 10.19
C LEU A 195 12.21 0.57 11.55
N THR A 196 12.86 -0.16 12.44
CA THR A 196 13.28 0.31 13.75
C THR A 196 14.80 0.45 13.79
N MET A 197 15.31 1.61 14.20
CA MET A 197 16.75 1.84 14.43
C MET A 197 17.04 1.67 15.93
N LEU A 198 17.55 0.50 16.31
CA LEU A 198 17.95 0.22 17.68
C LEU A 198 19.27 0.91 17.98
N LYS A 199 19.29 1.77 19.00
CA LYS A 199 20.53 2.32 19.58
C LYS A 199 20.92 1.48 20.79
N GLN A 200 22.20 1.12 20.88
CA GLN A 200 22.77 0.29 21.95
C GLN A 200 21.93 -0.96 22.25
N PRO A 201 21.75 -1.86 21.27
CA PRO A 201 20.99 -3.09 21.49
C PRO A 201 21.59 -3.92 22.63
N VAL A 202 20.74 -4.69 23.32
CA VAL A 202 21.19 -5.55 24.44
C VAL A 202 22.12 -6.64 23.91
N GLY A 203 23.19 -6.93 24.65
CA GLY A 203 24.17 -7.97 24.28
C GLY A 203 25.04 -7.58 23.09
N ASN A 204 25.21 -6.29 22.82
CA ASN A 204 25.86 -5.78 21.62
C ASN A 204 27.37 -6.00 21.52
N THR A 205 28.03 -6.53 22.56
CA THR A 205 29.48 -6.69 22.60
C THR A 205 29.89 -8.15 22.58
N CYS A 206 30.91 -8.47 21.79
CA CYS A 206 31.56 -9.76 21.73
C CYS A 206 33.07 -9.59 21.96
N THR A 207 33.67 -10.45 22.77
CA THR A 207 35.11 -10.45 23.05
C THR A 207 35.71 -11.78 22.66
N LEU A 208 36.77 -11.74 21.85
CA LEU A 208 37.58 -12.90 21.46
C LEU A 208 38.99 -12.77 22.05
N LYS A 209 39.42 -13.80 22.78
CA LYS A 209 40.79 -13.92 23.26
C LYS A 209 41.50 -15.03 22.48
N ILE A 210 42.58 -14.68 21.79
CA ILE A 210 43.43 -15.60 21.05
C ILE A 210 44.65 -15.88 21.90
N GLN A 211 44.85 -17.13 22.30
CA GLN A 211 46.03 -17.58 23.06
C GLN A 211 47.08 -18.16 22.13
N ASN A 212 48.35 -18.16 22.56
CA ASN A 212 49.49 -18.59 21.74
C ASN A 212 49.50 -17.87 20.39
N PHE A 213 49.26 -16.56 20.40
CA PHE A 213 49.01 -15.74 19.21
C PHE A 213 50.14 -15.85 18.20
N SER A 214 51.39 -15.88 18.67
CA SER A 214 52.59 -16.08 17.85
C SER A 214 52.51 -17.33 16.96
N ALA A 215 52.01 -18.44 17.49
CA ALA A 215 51.85 -19.70 16.76
C ALA A 215 50.64 -19.69 15.80
N GLN A 216 49.72 -18.72 15.95
CA GLN A 216 48.50 -18.63 15.15
C GLN A 216 48.60 -17.58 14.03
N LEU A 217 49.74 -16.90 13.87
CA LEU A 217 49.95 -15.88 12.84
C LEU A 217 49.74 -16.39 11.41
N ASP A 218 50.04 -17.66 11.14
CA ASP A 218 49.85 -18.25 9.81
C ASP A 218 48.45 -18.89 9.63
N THR A 219 47.57 -18.79 10.63
CA THR A 219 46.15 -19.15 10.49
C THR A 219 45.45 -18.12 9.61
N SER A 220 44.59 -18.57 8.71
CA SER A 220 43.86 -17.67 7.80
C SER A 220 43.00 -16.66 8.55
N TYR A 221 42.20 -17.12 9.51
CA TYR A 221 41.34 -16.28 10.34
C TYR A 221 40.84 -17.02 11.59
N HIS A 222 40.32 -16.26 12.55
CA HIS A 222 39.60 -16.75 13.72
C HIS A 222 38.20 -16.16 13.78
N TYR A 223 37.23 -17.02 14.09
CA TYR A 223 35.87 -16.63 14.44
C TYR A 223 35.73 -16.45 15.95
N SER A 224 34.95 -15.45 16.36
CA SER A 224 34.37 -15.44 17.70
C SER A 224 33.30 -16.52 17.84
N ASN A 225 32.83 -16.74 19.07
CA ASN A 225 31.53 -17.36 19.26
C ASN A 225 30.44 -16.51 18.60
N VAL A 226 29.37 -17.16 18.12
CA VAL A 226 28.18 -16.44 17.64
C VAL A 226 27.64 -15.60 18.79
N PHE A 227 27.39 -14.31 18.53
CA PHE A 227 26.69 -13.44 19.46
C PHE A 227 25.42 -12.90 18.80
N ILE A 228 24.38 -12.72 19.62
CA ILE A 228 23.03 -12.36 19.14
C ILE A 228 22.76 -10.91 19.52
N VAL A 229 22.46 -10.08 18.52
CA VAL A 229 22.14 -8.66 18.70
C VAL A 229 20.90 -8.36 17.86
N GLY A 230 19.82 -7.89 18.51
CA GLY A 230 18.54 -7.59 17.85
C GLY A 230 18.00 -8.78 17.05
N GLU A 231 17.99 -9.97 17.66
CA GLU A 231 17.54 -11.25 17.06
C GLU A 231 18.38 -11.74 15.87
N ARG A 232 19.50 -11.06 15.57
CA ARG A 232 20.43 -11.42 14.49
C ARG A 232 21.71 -12.02 15.03
N LYS A 233 22.26 -12.98 14.30
CA LYS A 233 23.47 -13.72 14.66
C LYS A 233 24.68 -13.09 13.97
N TRP A 234 25.72 -12.85 14.74
CA TRP A 234 26.93 -12.16 14.27
C TRP A 234 28.19 -12.93 14.63
N TYR A 235 29.21 -12.77 13.79
CA TYR A 235 30.59 -13.15 14.08
C TYR A 235 31.51 -11.94 14.04
N LEU A 236 32.48 -11.92 14.95
CA LEU A 236 33.69 -11.12 14.83
C LEU A 236 34.78 -12.00 14.21
N LEU A 237 35.39 -11.50 13.13
CA LEU A 237 36.48 -12.17 12.42
C LEU A 237 37.79 -11.44 12.66
N VAL A 238 38.83 -12.21 12.95
CA VAL A 238 40.20 -11.71 13.12
C VAL A 238 41.09 -12.42 12.10
N TYR A 239 41.78 -11.65 11.26
CA TYR A 239 42.83 -12.16 10.37
C TYR A 239 44.18 -11.74 10.96
N PRO A 240 44.89 -12.63 11.68
CA PRO A 240 46.09 -12.28 12.45
C PRO A 240 47.18 -11.60 11.62
N LYS A 241 47.33 -12.05 10.36
CA LYS A 241 48.32 -11.57 9.39
C LYS A 241 47.66 -10.85 8.21
N GLY A 242 46.46 -10.33 8.41
CA GLY A 242 45.78 -9.48 7.45
C GLY A 242 44.97 -10.21 6.38
N TYR A 243 44.14 -9.45 5.69
CA TYR A 243 43.26 -9.90 4.61
C TYR A 243 43.30 -8.94 3.43
N SER A 244 43.09 -9.48 2.22
CA SER A 244 43.06 -8.71 0.97
C SER A 244 44.33 -7.85 0.80
N SER A 245 44.18 -6.54 0.57
CA SER A 245 45.27 -5.59 0.32
C SER A 245 46.24 -5.38 1.49
N ALA A 246 45.96 -5.92 2.68
CA ALA A 246 46.79 -5.77 3.88
C ALA A 246 47.46 -7.07 4.35
N THR A 247 47.42 -8.12 3.52
CA THR A 247 48.01 -9.43 3.83
C THR A 247 49.51 -9.29 4.09
N GLY A 248 49.98 -9.77 5.25
CA GLY A 248 51.37 -9.69 5.69
C GLY A 248 51.75 -8.41 6.43
N GLU A 249 50.92 -7.37 6.42
CA GLU A 249 51.30 -6.03 6.87
C GLU A 249 50.56 -5.57 8.13
N ALA A 250 49.27 -5.90 8.22
CA ALA A 250 48.40 -5.44 9.30
C ALA A 250 47.41 -6.54 9.70
N LEU A 251 47.02 -6.56 10.97
CA LEU A 251 45.91 -7.37 11.43
C LEU A 251 44.60 -6.78 10.90
N SER A 252 43.69 -7.64 10.44
CA SER A 252 42.36 -7.22 9.96
C SER A 252 41.24 -7.66 10.88
N LEU A 253 40.21 -6.83 11.00
CA LEU A 253 39.00 -7.11 11.78
C LEU A 253 37.75 -6.89 10.94
N TYR A 254 36.84 -7.84 10.96
CA TYR A 254 35.56 -7.78 10.25
C TYR A 254 34.40 -8.26 11.11
N LEU A 255 33.21 -7.77 10.78
CA LEU A 255 31.93 -8.21 11.34
C LEU A 255 31.18 -8.92 10.22
N GLU A 256 30.60 -10.08 10.53
CA GLU A 256 29.83 -10.88 9.57
C GLU A 256 28.43 -11.16 10.13
N LEU A 257 27.42 -10.97 9.27
CA LEU A 257 26.03 -11.33 9.57
C LEU A 257 25.77 -12.79 9.16
N VAL A 258 25.50 -13.64 10.15
CA VAL A 258 25.40 -15.10 9.98
C VAL A 258 24.05 -15.51 9.40
N ASP A 259 22.96 -14.96 9.91
CA ASP A 259 21.59 -15.38 9.59
C ASP A 259 20.98 -14.59 8.42
N TRP A 260 21.79 -14.19 7.44
CA TRP A 260 21.33 -13.40 6.29
C TRP A 260 20.17 -14.05 5.52
N GLY A 261 20.10 -15.39 5.50
CA GLY A 261 19.02 -16.14 4.84
C GLY A 261 17.64 -15.99 5.49
N SER A 262 17.59 -15.51 6.73
CA SER A 262 16.35 -15.18 7.44
C SER A 262 15.90 -13.74 7.25
N LEU A 263 16.67 -12.93 6.52
CA LEU A 263 16.20 -11.61 6.08
C LEU A 263 15.16 -11.77 4.97
N PRO A 264 14.09 -10.96 4.95
CA PRO A 264 13.18 -10.92 3.81
C PRO A 264 13.97 -10.68 2.52
N SER A 265 13.71 -11.48 1.48
CA SER A 265 14.56 -11.62 0.29
C SER A 265 15.12 -10.30 -0.26
N LYS A 266 16.44 -10.23 -0.45
CA LYS A 266 17.25 -9.11 -0.98
C LYS A 266 17.47 -7.89 -0.08
N ARG A 267 17.06 -7.91 1.19
CA ARG A 267 17.23 -6.75 2.08
C ARG A 267 18.62 -6.69 2.71
N LYS A 268 19.06 -5.45 2.95
CA LYS A 268 20.28 -5.17 3.71
C LYS A 268 19.93 -4.76 5.14
N LEU A 269 20.79 -5.08 6.09
CA LEU A 269 20.71 -4.66 7.47
C LEU A 269 21.76 -3.59 7.73
N TYR A 270 21.34 -2.42 8.20
CA TYR A 270 22.26 -1.39 8.64
C TYR A 270 22.80 -1.72 10.02
N ALA A 271 24.11 -1.59 10.22
CA ALA A 271 24.70 -1.58 11.54
C ALA A 271 25.87 -0.58 11.64
N GLU A 272 25.96 0.06 12.79
CA GLU A 272 27.14 0.79 13.25
C GLU A 272 27.85 -0.07 14.28
N TYR A 273 29.17 -0.13 14.18
CA TYR A 273 29.97 -1.00 15.02
C TYR A 273 31.30 -0.36 15.39
N LYS A 274 31.89 -0.88 16.45
CA LYS A 274 33.21 -0.53 16.94
C LYS A 274 34.03 -1.80 17.05
N PHE A 275 35.30 -1.73 16.67
CA PHE A 275 36.26 -2.77 16.99
C PHE A 275 37.31 -2.21 17.92
N ARG A 276 37.76 -3.03 18.86
CA ARG A 276 38.80 -2.69 19.82
C ARG A 276 39.83 -3.80 19.95
N ILE A 277 41.09 -3.41 20.11
CA ILE A 277 42.14 -4.28 20.63
C ILE A 277 42.53 -3.76 22.02
N LYS A 278 42.47 -4.62 23.03
CA LYS A 278 42.77 -4.22 24.41
C LYS A 278 44.27 -4.07 24.61
N ASP A 279 44.69 -2.95 25.19
CA ASP A 279 45.99 -2.80 25.81
C ASP A 279 45.91 -3.43 27.21
N GLN A 280 46.61 -4.55 27.37
CA GLN A 280 46.55 -5.40 28.55
C GLN A 280 47.50 -4.96 29.67
N VAL A 281 48.21 -3.85 29.47
CA VAL A 281 49.18 -3.27 30.42
C VAL A 281 48.63 -1.98 31.01
N HIS A 282 48.16 -1.05 30.17
CA HIS A 282 47.72 0.27 30.60
C HIS A 282 46.21 0.40 30.79
N MET A 283 45.47 -0.71 30.73
CA MET A 283 44.00 -0.74 30.82
C MET A 283 43.32 0.18 29.80
N ASN A 284 43.89 0.27 28.60
CA ASN A 284 43.38 1.08 27.49
C ASN A 284 42.97 0.18 26.31
N HIS A 285 42.63 0.77 25.17
CA HIS A 285 42.39 0.04 23.93
C HIS A 285 42.63 0.92 22.70
N TYR A 286 42.88 0.28 21.57
CA TYR A 286 42.84 0.93 20.25
C TYR A 286 41.46 0.68 19.62
N GLU A 287 40.72 1.73 19.27
CA GLU A 287 39.34 1.66 18.73
C GLU A 287 39.28 2.19 17.29
N ARG A 288 38.47 1.56 16.44
CA ARG A 288 37.92 2.18 15.22
C ARG A 288 36.43 1.90 15.08
N THR A 289 35.71 2.81 14.44
CA THR A 289 34.25 2.75 14.28
C THR A 289 33.85 2.72 12.81
N GLY A 290 32.95 1.81 12.46
CA GLY A 290 32.45 1.62 11.09
C GLY A 290 30.93 1.62 11.03
N LYS A 291 30.39 1.81 9.83
CA LYS A 291 28.94 1.71 9.56
C LYS A 291 28.72 1.16 8.17
N ASN A 292 27.87 0.15 8.03
CA ASN A 292 27.65 -0.51 6.75
C ASN A 292 26.24 -1.09 6.64
N TRP A 293 25.85 -1.36 5.39
CA TRP A 293 24.68 -2.14 5.04
C TRP A 293 25.11 -3.58 4.73
N PHE A 294 24.88 -4.46 5.67
CA PHE A 294 25.17 -5.89 5.59
C PHE A 294 24.14 -6.60 4.72
N SER A 295 24.59 -7.45 3.81
CA SER A 295 23.77 -8.30 2.93
C SER A 295 24.26 -9.75 2.97
N ALA A 296 23.59 -10.61 2.21
CA ALA A 296 24.05 -11.98 1.98
C ALA A 296 25.53 -11.99 1.55
N SER A 297 26.35 -12.78 2.24
CA SER A 297 27.78 -12.96 1.93
C SER A 297 28.63 -11.68 1.99
N SER A 298 28.21 -10.66 2.76
CA SER A 298 29.06 -9.48 3.01
C SER A 298 29.52 -9.42 4.46
N ASP A 299 30.81 -9.37 4.66
CA ASP A 299 31.47 -8.93 5.87
C ASP A 299 31.95 -7.48 5.70
N TRP A 300 32.02 -6.75 6.81
CA TRP A 300 32.47 -5.36 6.79
C TRP A 300 33.43 -5.08 7.94
N GLY A 301 34.48 -4.34 7.65
CA GLY A 301 35.53 -4.08 8.61
C GLY A 301 36.72 -3.35 8.02
N TYR A 302 37.91 -3.65 8.54
CA TYR A 302 39.16 -3.00 8.15
C TYR A 302 40.21 -4.04 7.82
N SER A 303 40.66 -4.07 6.57
CA SER A 303 41.82 -4.86 6.15
C SER A 303 43.08 -4.39 6.88
N ASN A 304 43.25 -3.09 7.05
CA ASN A 304 44.39 -2.50 7.76
C ASN A 304 43.98 -1.97 9.15
N PHE A 305 43.47 -2.84 10.04
CA PHE A 305 42.99 -2.38 11.35
C PHE A 305 44.14 -1.78 12.19
N ILE A 306 45.22 -2.54 12.37
CA ILE A 306 46.46 -2.11 13.03
C ILE A 306 47.66 -2.79 12.36
N THR A 307 48.77 -2.07 12.16
CA THR A 307 49.98 -2.65 11.56
C THR A 307 50.57 -3.74 12.46
N LEU A 308 51.19 -4.77 11.89
CA LEU A 308 51.86 -5.81 12.68
C LEU A 308 53.03 -5.24 13.50
N SER A 309 53.69 -4.19 13.00
CA SER A 309 54.73 -3.47 13.74
C SER A 309 54.17 -2.84 15.01
N ASP A 310 53.05 -2.13 14.91
CA ASP A 310 52.40 -1.50 16.06
C ASP A 310 51.80 -2.53 17.02
N LEU A 311 51.21 -3.60 16.48
CA LEU A 311 50.63 -4.68 17.27
C LEU A 311 51.68 -5.36 18.16
N ASN A 312 52.87 -5.61 17.61
CA ASN A 312 53.97 -6.30 18.29
C ASN A 312 54.86 -5.37 19.13
N GLN A 313 54.60 -4.06 19.12
CA GLN A 313 55.38 -3.12 19.92
C GLN A 313 55.06 -3.29 21.42
N ALA A 314 56.02 -3.81 22.19
CA ALA A 314 55.82 -4.13 23.61
C ALA A 314 55.29 -2.95 24.44
N SER A 315 55.71 -1.72 24.13
CA SER A 315 55.24 -0.50 24.82
C SER A 315 53.75 -0.18 24.61
N LYS A 316 53.10 -0.78 23.60
CA LYS A 316 51.67 -0.61 23.33
C LYS A 316 50.78 -1.65 24.03
N GLY A 317 51.37 -2.71 24.60
CA GLY A 317 50.69 -3.64 25.50
C GLY A 317 49.57 -4.51 24.88
N PHE A 318 49.42 -4.55 23.55
CA PHE A 318 48.35 -5.30 22.89
C PHE A 318 48.50 -6.83 22.99
N ILE A 319 49.75 -7.31 22.93
CA ILE A 319 50.09 -8.71 23.16
C ILE A 319 50.71 -8.86 24.53
N LYS A 320 50.10 -9.66 25.39
CA LYS A 320 50.60 -9.98 26.74
C LYS A 320 50.47 -11.47 26.99
N ASN A 321 51.54 -12.10 27.47
CA ASN A 321 51.62 -13.56 27.67
C ASN A 321 51.20 -14.32 26.41
N ASP A 322 51.69 -13.87 25.25
CA ASP A 322 51.35 -14.38 23.92
C ASP A 322 49.84 -14.51 23.65
N ALA A 323 49.06 -13.56 24.17
CA ALA A 323 47.62 -13.50 23.95
C ALA A 323 47.18 -12.14 23.41
N LEU A 324 46.24 -12.16 22.46
CA LEU A 324 45.56 -11.00 21.90
C LEU A 324 44.10 -11.00 22.37
N ILE A 325 43.57 -9.82 22.75
CA ILE A 325 42.15 -9.66 23.10
C ILE A 325 41.53 -8.62 22.17
N VAL A 326 40.55 -9.07 21.38
CA VAL A 326 39.78 -8.26 20.43
C VAL A 326 38.33 -8.19 20.89
N GLU A 327 37.70 -7.04 20.72
CA GLU A 327 36.30 -6.82 21.03
C GLU A 327 35.59 -6.18 19.84
N GLY A 328 34.37 -6.63 19.56
CA GLY A 328 33.46 -6.01 18.60
C GLY A 328 32.18 -5.58 19.30
N GLU A 329 31.71 -4.38 19.05
CA GLU A 329 30.49 -3.81 19.62
C GLU A 329 29.58 -3.29 18.50
N ILE A 330 28.29 -3.63 18.51
CA ILE A 330 27.27 -3.06 17.62
C ILE A 330 26.55 -1.90 18.32
N THR A 331 26.76 -0.66 17.90
CA THR A 331 26.22 0.52 18.57
C THR A 331 24.84 0.93 18.05
N VAL A 332 24.56 0.64 16.78
CA VAL A 332 23.25 0.89 16.15
C VAL A 332 22.94 -0.26 15.21
N MET A 333 21.69 -0.69 15.11
CA MET A 333 21.25 -1.63 14.08
C MET A 333 19.83 -1.38 13.60
N SER A 334 19.55 -1.68 12.33
CA SER A 334 18.20 -1.70 11.79
C SER A 334 17.50 -3.04 12.06
N MET A 335 16.25 -3.01 12.49
CA MET A 335 15.34 -4.15 12.51
C MET A 335 14.10 -3.87 11.68
N ILE A 336 13.61 -4.88 10.97
CA ILE A 336 12.41 -4.77 10.14
C ILE A 336 11.35 -5.72 10.71
N LYS A 337 10.17 -5.18 11.00
CA LYS A 337 8.96 -5.96 11.26
C LYS A 337 8.03 -5.85 10.06
N VAL A 338 7.53 -6.96 9.55
CA VAL A 338 6.55 -7.01 8.47
C VAL A 338 5.26 -7.62 8.99
N SER A 339 4.10 -7.17 8.47
CA SER A 339 2.82 -7.86 8.71
C SER A 339 2.91 -9.29 8.17
N SER A 340 2.64 -10.27 9.02
CA SER A 340 2.56 -11.70 8.67
C SER A 340 1.43 -11.99 7.69
#